data_AF-A0A7K9PTK1-F1
#
_entry.id   AF-A0A7K9PTK1-F1
#
_cell.length_a   1.000
_cell.length_b   1.000
_cell.length_c   1.000
_cell.angle_alpha   90.00
_cell.angle_beta   90.00
_cell.angle_gamma   90.00
#
_symmetry.space_group_name_H-M   'P 1'
#
loop_
_entity.id
_entity.type
_entity.pdbx_description
1 polymer ?
#
loop_
_entity_poly.entity_id
_entity_poly.type
_entity_poly.pdbx_seq_one_letter_code
_entity_poly.pdbx_strand_id
1 'polypeptide(L)'
;MAVARKIKTLLTVNILVFVGIILFSVYCRIQDRSQELVQIVRSADRRARSRGPKVGSLADRESILQRLDHLEEVVYNQLNGLAKPMGLVEGPGGLGQGGMAATLRDDSHESETKYEEYGYNAQLSDRISLDRSIPDYRPKKCKQMTYPDDLPQISVVFIFVNEALSVILRSVHSVVNHTPSHLLKEIILVDDNSDNVELKFNLDQYVHKRYPGLVKIVRNNKREGLIRARIQGWKAATSPVVGFFDAHVEFNIGWVEPALTRIKEDRKRIILPAIDNIKYNTFEVQQYANAAHGYNWGLWCMYIIPPQEWLDKGDESAPIRTPAMIGCSFVVDREYFGEIGLLDPGMEVYGGENIELGMRVWQCGGSMEVLPCSRVAHIERTKKPYNNDIDYYAKRNALRAAEVWMDDFKSHVYMAWNIPMA
;
A
#
# COMPACT_ATOMS: atom_id res chain seq x y z
N MET A 1 -5.34 -67.87 39.83
CA MET A 1 -5.04 -66.60 39.11
C MET A 1 -5.63 -66.50 37.69
N ALA A 2 -6.04 -67.59 37.02
CA ALA A 2 -6.61 -67.52 35.65
C ALA A 2 -8.10 -67.06 35.58
N VAL A 3 -8.90 -67.32 36.63
CA VAL A 3 -10.34 -66.99 36.65
C VAL A 3 -10.58 -65.48 36.80
N ALA A 4 -9.80 -64.79 37.62
CA ALA A 4 -9.91 -63.34 37.82
C ALA A 4 -9.55 -62.52 36.56
N ARG A 5 -8.62 -63.01 35.73
CA ARG A 5 -8.29 -62.38 34.45
C ARG A 5 -9.44 -62.51 33.45
N LYS A 6 -10.06 -63.70 33.35
CA LYS A 6 -11.22 -63.91 32.46
C LYS A 6 -12.42 -63.02 32.84
N ILE A 7 -12.68 -62.83 34.14
CA ILE A 7 -13.78 -61.96 34.61
C ILE A 7 -13.50 -60.49 34.28
N LYS A 8 -12.25 -60.01 34.48
CA LYS A 8 -11.87 -58.64 34.08
C LYS A 8 -12.02 -58.43 32.57
N THR A 9 -11.55 -59.36 31.75
CA THR A 9 -11.70 -59.24 30.29
C THR A 9 -13.16 -59.24 29.87
N LEU A 10 -14.01 -60.09 30.47
CA LEU A 10 -15.44 -60.12 30.17
C LEU A 10 -16.14 -58.81 30.58
N LEU A 11 -15.76 -58.23 31.72
CA LEU A 11 -16.31 -56.96 32.20
C LEU A 11 -15.91 -55.80 31.27
N THR A 12 -14.64 -55.74 30.86
CA THR A 12 -14.16 -54.70 29.94
C THR A 12 -14.81 -54.79 28.57
N VAL A 13 -15.01 -56.01 28.05
CA VAL A 13 -15.70 -56.23 26.77
C VAL A 13 -17.17 -55.81 26.88
N ASN A 14 -17.86 -56.16 27.97
CA ASN A 14 -19.26 -55.73 28.17
C ASN A 14 -19.39 -54.21 28.29
N ILE A 15 -18.45 -53.52 28.96
CA ILE A 15 -18.44 -52.06 29.05
C ILE A 15 -18.22 -51.43 27.66
N LEU A 16 -17.27 -51.94 26.87
CA LEU A 16 -17.00 -51.43 25.52
C LEU A 16 -18.20 -51.62 24.58
N VAL A 17 -18.88 -52.77 24.66
CA VAL A 17 -20.11 -53.02 23.89
C VAL A 17 -21.22 -52.07 24.32
N PHE A 18 -21.38 -51.83 25.63
CA PHE A 18 -22.41 -50.93 26.14
C PHE A 18 -22.17 -49.47 25.72
N VAL A 19 -20.92 -49.00 25.79
CA VAL A 19 -20.52 -47.68 25.31
C VAL A 19 -20.72 -47.57 23.79
N GLY A 20 -20.39 -48.62 23.04
CA GLY A 20 -20.64 -48.67 21.59
C GLY A 20 -22.13 -48.57 21.23
N ILE A 21 -23.01 -49.24 21.97
CA ILE A 21 -24.46 -49.15 21.78
C ILE A 21 -24.99 -47.75 22.11
N ILE A 22 -24.50 -47.11 23.18
CA ILE A 22 -24.88 -45.73 23.52
C ILE A 22 -24.42 -44.76 22.43
N LEU A 23 -23.17 -44.86 21.98
CA LEU A 23 -22.64 -44.01 20.91
C LEU A 23 -23.40 -44.21 19.60
N PHE A 24 -23.75 -45.45 19.25
CA PHE A 24 -24.57 -45.75 18.08
C PHE A 24 -25.99 -45.20 18.22
N SER A 25 -26.61 -45.29 19.40
CA SER A 25 -27.93 -44.71 19.67
C SER A 25 -27.92 -43.18 19.57
N VAL A 26 -26.88 -42.52 20.07
CA VAL A 26 -26.68 -41.08 19.92
C VAL A 26 -26.46 -40.71 18.46
N TYR A 27 -25.64 -41.46 17.73
CA TYR A 27 -25.41 -41.26 16.29
C TYR A 27 -26.70 -41.39 15.49
N CYS A 28 -27.50 -42.44 15.74
CA CYS A 28 -28.81 -42.61 15.10
C CYS A 28 -29.77 -41.45 15.42
N ARG A 29 -29.82 -40.95 16.67
CA ARG A 29 -30.65 -39.78 17.02
C ARG A 29 -30.19 -38.50 16.33
N ILE A 30 -28.89 -38.30 16.17
CA ILE A 30 -28.34 -37.14 15.45
C ILE A 30 -28.70 -37.25 13.96
N GLN A 31 -28.64 -38.45 13.39
CA GLN A 31 -28.97 -38.68 11.99
C GLN A 31 -30.48 -38.52 11.73
N ASP A 32 -31.36 -38.97 12.64
CA ASP A 32 -32.81 -38.71 12.57
C ASP A 32 -33.11 -37.21 12.64
N ARG A 33 -32.48 -36.47 13.57
CA ARG A 33 -32.60 -35.00 13.64
C ARG A 33 -32.11 -34.32 12.36
N SER A 34 -31.06 -34.83 11.73
CA SER A 34 -30.57 -34.30 10.46
C SER A 34 -31.55 -34.57 9.31
N GLN A 35 -32.22 -35.74 9.30
CA GLN A 35 -33.24 -36.05 8.30
C GLN A 35 -34.52 -35.23 8.51
N GLU A 36 -34.92 -34.99 9.76
CA GLU A 36 -36.01 -34.04 10.09
C GLU A 36 -35.65 -32.62 9.64
N LEU A 37 -34.43 -32.14 9.87
CA LEU A 37 -33.97 -30.84 9.40
C LEU A 37 -33.99 -30.75 7.86
N VAL A 38 -33.55 -31.80 7.17
CA VAL A 38 -33.56 -31.89 5.71
C VAL A 38 -34.99 -31.97 5.16
N GLN A 39 -35.94 -32.61 5.86
CA GLN A 39 -37.37 -32.58 5.52
C GLN A 39 -38.01 -31.23 5.79
N ILE A 40 -37.62 -30.52 6.86
CA ILE A 40 -38.05 -29.14 7.13
C ILE A 40 -37.54 -28.20 6.04
N VAL A 41 -36.28 -28.33 5.62
CA VAL A 41 -35.71 -27.54 4.51
C VAL A 41 -36.39 -27.88 3.18
N ARG A 42 -36.65 -29.16 2.88
CA ARG A 42 -37.38 -29.57 1.65
C ARG A 42 -38.86 -29.15 1.64
N SER A 43 -39.51 -29.08 2.80
CA SER A 43 -40.90 -28.61 2.91
C SER A 43 -41.00 -27.08 2.88
N ALA A 44 -40.00 -26.36 3.41
CA ALA A 44 -39.84 -24.92 3.22
C ALA A 44 -39.60 -24.56 1.75
N ASP A 45 -38.76 -25.33 1.04
CA ASP A 45 -38.47 -25.14 -0.39
C ASP A 45 -39.67 -25.47 -1.29
N ARG A 46 -40.51 -26.45 -0.92
CA ARG A 46 -41.80 -26.72 -1.58
C ARG A 46 -42.87 -25.65 -1.31
N ARG A 47 -42.88 -25.01 -0.14
CA ARG A 47 -43.76 -23.83 0.14
C ARG A 47 -43.28 -22.56 -0.56
N ALA A 48 -41.98 -22.41 -0.77
CA ALA A 48 -41.41 -21.28 -1.53
C ALA A 48 -41.74 -21.36 -3.03
N ARG A 49 -41.87 -22.57 -3.60
CA ARG A 49 -42.20 -22.79 -5.03
C ARG A 49 -43.68 -22.64 -5.41
N SER A 50 -44.60 -22.43 -4.46
CA SER A 50 -46.04 -22.22 -4.76
C SER A 50 -46.53 -20.77 -4.62
N ARG A 51 -45.64 -19.83 -4.30
CA ARG A 51 -45.92 -18.39 -4.35
C ARG A 51 -45.13 -17.78 -5.50
N GLY A 52 -45.84 -17.30 -6.52
CA GLY A 52 -45.25 -16.70 -7.72
C GLY A 52 -44.22 -15.61 -7.39
N PRO A 53 -43.24 -15.38 -8.27
CA PRO A 53 -42.10 -14.53 -7.95
C PRO A 53 -42.53 -13.07 -7.97
N LYS A 54 -42.53 -12.41 -6.81
CA LYS A 54 -42.24 -10.98 -6.77
C LYS A 54 -40.73 -10.85 -6.88
N VAL A 55 -40.26 -10.65 -8.11
CA VAL A 55 -38.87 -10.28 -8.41
C VAL A 55 -38.62 -8.94 -7.71
N GLY A 56 -37.91 -8.96 -6.58
CA GLY A 56 -37.26 -7.76 -6.05
C GLY A 56 -36.24 -7.31 -7.09
N SER A 57 -36.24 -6.02 -7.40
CA SER A 57 -35.35 -5.44 -8.39
C SER A 57 -33.87 -5.63 -7.96
N LEU A 58 -32.93 -5.57 -8.90
CA LEU A 58 -31.50 -5.52 -8.58
C LEU A 58 -31.18 -4.43 -7.54
N ALA A 59 -31.92 -3.32 -7.58
CA ALA A 59 -31.83 -2.23 -6.61
C ALA A 59 -32.28 -2.64 -5.19
N ASP A 60 -33.25 -3.54 -5.03
CA ASP A 60 -33.64 -4.07 -3.72
C ASP A 60 -32.56 -4.96 -3.12
N ARG A 61 -31.86 -5.74 -3.95
CA ARG A 61 -30.74 -6.57 -3.51
C ARG A 61 -29.54 -5.73 -3.08
N GLU A 62 -29.25 -4.68 -3.84
CA GLU A 62 -28.18 -3.72 -3.52
C GLU A 62 -28.50 -2.91 -2.26
N SER A 63 -29.76 -2.48 -2.10
CA SER A 63 -30.28 -1.86 -0.88
C SER A 63 -30.12 -2.77 0.35
N ILE A 64 -30.43 -4.05 0.22
CA ILE A 64 -30.30 -5.02 1.31
C ILE A 64 -28.82 -5.22 1.67
N LEU A 65 -27.92 -5.32 0.67
CA LEU A 65 -26.48 -5.45 0.91
C LEU A 65 -25.92 -4.22 1.61
N GLN A 66 -26.28 -3.00 1.19
CA GLN A 66 -25.88 -1.77 1.88
C GLN A 66 -26.36 -1.71 3.34
N ARG A 67 -27.58 -2.20 3.61
CA ARG A 67 -28.11 -2.26 4.98
C ARG A 67 -27.42 -3.32 5.82
N LEU A 68 -27.03 -4.44 5.24
CA LEU A 68 -26.26 -5.48 5.93
C LEU A 68 -24.85 -5.00 6.25
N ASP A 69 -24.19 -4.34 5.31
CA ASP A 69 -22.85 -3.75 5.48
C ASP A 69 -22.86 -2.70 6.61
N HIS A 70 -23.87 -1.83 6.63
CA HIS A 70 -24.08 -0.88 7.72
C HIS A 70 -24.40 -1.55 9.07
N LEU A 71 -25.12 -2.67 9.08
CA LEU A 71 -25.38 -3.42 10.31
C LEU A 71 -24.12 -4.13 10.83
N GLU A 72 -23.28 -4.66 9.94
CA GLU A 72 -21.97 -5.22 10.30
C GLU A 72 -21.07 -4.13 10.89
N GLU A 73 -21.08 -2.92 10.32
CA GLU A 73 -20.41 -1.73 10.86
C GLU A 73 -20.93 -1.38 12.27
N VAL A 74 -22.26 -1.33 12.48
CA VAL A 74 -22.86 -1.06 13.79
C VAL A 74 -22.55 -2.15 14.82
N VAL A 75 -22.55 -3.42 14.42
CA VAL A 75 -22.21 -4.55 15.30
C VAL A 75 -20.73 -4.51 15.66
N TYR A 76 -19.85 -4.23 14.70
CA TYR A 76 -18.43 -3.98 14.96
C TYR A 76 -18.26 -2.84 15.98
N ASN A 77 -19.06 -1.78 15.85
CA ASN A 77 -19.07 -0.65 16.77
C ASN A 77 -19.63 -0.97 18.14
N GLN A 78 -20.59 -1.88 18.29
CA GLN A 78 -21.08 -2.28 19.60
C GLN A 78 -20.13 -3.26 20.30
N LEU A 79 -19.48 -4.14 19.53
CA LEU A 79 -18.51 -5.11 20.06
C LEU A 79 -17.16 -4.46 20.41
N ASN A 80 -16.75 -3.44 19.65
CA ASN A 80 -15.47 -2.74 19.84
C ASN A 80 -15.63 -1.30 20.39
N GLY A 81 -16.87 -0.82 20.61
CA GLY A 81 -17.20 0.54 21.02
C GLY A 81 -17.20 0.78 22.52
N LEU A 82 -16.01 0.71 23.08
CA LEU A 82 -15.44 1.83 23.82
C LEU A 82 -14.05 1.90 23.23
N ALA A 83 -13.85 2.76 22.23
CA ALA A 83 -12.61 2.86 21.45
C ALA A 83 -11.43 2.65 22.39
N LYS A 84 -10.88 1.43 22.39
CA LYS A 84 -9.62 1.17 23.07
C LYS A 84 -8.70 2.20 22.44
N PRO A 85 -8.04 3.07 23.22
CA PRO A 85 -7.11 4.04 22.63
C PRO A 85 -6.23 3.24 21.67
N MET A 86 -6.12 3.68 20.41
CA MET A 86 -5.45 2.93 19.33
C MET A 86 -4.00 2.54 19.67
N GLY A 87 -3.49 2.97 20.83
CA GLY A 87 -2.15 2.71 21.32
C GLY A 87 -1.10 3.55 20.63
N LEU A 88 -1.50 4.28 19.58
CA LEU A 88 -0.65 5.17 18.80
C LEU A 88 -0.32 6.43 19.60
N VAL A 89 0.93 6.85 19.47
CA VAL A 89 1.47 8.03 20.12
C VAL A 89 1.37 9.22 19.16
N GLU A 90 0.73 10.30 19.59
CA GLU A 90 0.68 11.57 18.88
C GLU A 90 1.52 12.64 19.60
N GLY A 91 1.93 13.67 18.85
CA GLY A 91 2.72 14.78 19.36
C GLY A 91 4.24 14.58 19.25
N PRO A 92 5.04 15.65 19.40
CA PRO A 92 6.48 15.58 19.20
C PRO A 92 7.17 14.77 20.31
N GLY A 93 8.20 14.01 19.95
CA GLY A 93 9.04 13.29 20.90
C GLY A 93 8.81 11.77 20.95
N GLY A 94 9.38 11.13 21.96
CA GLY A 94 9.31 9.69 22.15
C GLY A 94 10.40 8.91 21.38
N LEU A 95 10.14 7.63 21.17
CA LEU A 95 11.02 6.75 20.41
C LEU A 95 11.18 7.25 18.98
N GLY A 96 12.40 7.16 18.44
CA GLY A 96 12.68 7.49 17.06
C GLY A 96 12.62 8.99 16.73
N GLN A 97 12.49 9.86 17.73
CA GLN A 97 12.49 11.31 17.55
C GLN A 97 13.79 11.78 16.88
N GLY A 98 13.67 12.72 15.94
CA GLY A 98 14.81 13.21 15.17
C GLY A 98 15.35 12.17 14.17
N GLY A 99 14.57 11.14 13.84
CA GLY A 99 14.98 10.03 12.98
C GLY A 99 16.06 9.14 13.59
N MET A 100 16.26 9.17 14.90
CA MET A 100 17.22 8.32 15.60
C MET A 100 16.77 6.85 15.61
N ALA A 101 17.72 5.93 15.67
CA ALA A 101 17.42 4.51 15.87
C ALA A 101 16.66 4.27 17.18
N ALA A 102 15.60 3.46 17.12
CA ALA A 102 14.83 3.05 18.28
C ALA A 102 14.77 1.52 18.39
N THR A 103 14.61 1.02 19.62
CA THR A 103 14.46 -0.40 19.92
C THR A 103 13.43 -0.58 21.02
N LEU A 104 12.74 -1.73 21.01
CA LEU A 104 11.90 -2.17 22.11
C LEU A 104 12.70 -3.10 23.01
N ARG A 105 12.42 -3.09 24.32
CA ARG A 105 13.11 -3.95 25.30
C ARG A 105 12.58 -5.38 25.33
N ASP A 106 11.38 -5.64 24.80
CA ASP A 106 10.75 -6.95 24.80
C ASP A 106 10.74 -7.54 23.38
N ASP A 107 11.57 -8.56 23.15
CA ASP A 107 11.49 -9.46 21.99
C ASP A 107 10.44 -10.54 22.27
N SER A 108 9.16 -10.22 22.06
CA SER A 108 8.07 -11.20 22.11
C SER A 108 7.91 -11.90 20.75
N HIS A 109 7.42 -13.16 20.72
CA HIS A 109 7.08 -13.87 19.47
C HIS A 109 6.11 -13.11 18.53
N GLU A 110 5.30 -12.21 19.07
CA GLU A 110 4.43 -11.31 18.30
C GLU A 110 5.23 -10.30 17.43
N SER A 111 6.46 -9.94 17.85
CA SER A 111 7.41 -9.08 17.13
C SER A 111 7.86 -9.74 15.83
N GLU A 112 8.26 -11.01 15.91
CA GLU A 112 8.70 -11.81 14.76
C GLU A 112 7.56 -11.98 13.75
N THR A 113 6.35 -12.24 14.23
CA THR A 113 5.17 -12.46 13.36
C THR A 113 4.80 -11.20 12.57
N LYS A 114 4.71 -10.04 13.22
CA LYS A 114 4.44 -8.77 12.53
C LYS A 114 5.58 -8.37 11.59
N TYR A 115 6.83 -8.62 11.97
CA TYR A 115 7.98 -8.40 11.11
C TYR A 115 7.88 -9.23 9.82
N GLU A 116 7.51 -10.50 9.93
CA GLU A 116 7.23 -11.35 8.79
C GLU A 116 6.00 -10.90 8.00
N GLU A 117 5.02 -10.23 8.57
CA GLU A 117 3.87 -9.75 7.80
C GLU A 117 4.24 -8.56 6.90
N TYR A 118 4.85 -7.52 7.49
CA TYR A 118 5.09 -6.25 6.81
C TYR A 118 6.47 -6.14 6.13
N GLY A 119 7.44 -6.96 6.55
CA GLY A 119 8.85 -6.85 6.11
C GLY A 119 9.64 -5.74 6.80
N TYR A 120 9.08 -5.16 7.87
CA TYR A 120 9.67 -4.19 8.80
C TYR A 120 9.04 -4.33 10.20
N ASN A 121 9.63 -3.69 11.21
CA ASN A 121 9.23 -3.79 12.62
C ASN A 121 7.98 -2.95 12.94
N ALA A 122 6.80 -3.43 12.55
CA ALA A 122 5.53 -2.73 12.79
C ALA A 122 5.23 -2.51 14.29
N GLN A 123 5.65 -3.42 15.17
CA GLN A 123 5.46 -3.27 16.62
C GLN A 123 6.24 -2.07 17.18
N LEU A 124 7.47 -1.86 16.72
CA LEU A 124 8.22 -0.65 17.05
C LEU A 124 7.54 0.58 16.46
N SER A 125 7.07 0.51 15.22
CA SER A 125 6.32 1.60 14.59
C SER A 125 5.12 2.02 15.42
N ASP A 126 4.35 1.09 15.98
CA ASP A 126 3.16 1.40 16.79
C ASP A 126 3.49 2.24 18.04
N ARG A 127 4.76 2.22 18.50
CA ARG A 127 5.23 3.02 19.65
C ARG A 127 6.04 4.26 19.27
N ILE A 128 6.31 4.46 17.98
CA ILE A 128 6.94 5.68 17.47
C ILE A 128 5.83 6.69 17.16
N SER A 129 6.04 7.94 17.59
CA SER A 129 5.05 8.99 17.37
C SER A 129 4.69 9.16 15.88
N LEU A 130 3.41 9.42 15.61
CA LEU A 130 2.94 9.81 14.29
C LEU A 130 3.49 11.19 13.87
N ASP A 131 3.86 12.04 14.83
CA ASP A 131 4.38 13.40 14.64
C ASP A 131 5.88 13.51 14.94
N ARG A 132 6.64 12.39 14.88
CA ARG A 132 8.09 12.45 15.09
C ARG A 132 8.76 13.35 14.05
N SER A 133 9.83 14.04 14.43
CA SER A 133 10.66 14.77 13.47
C SER A 133 11.70 13.84 12.83
N ILE A 134 12.12 14.17 11.61
CA ILE A 134 13.21 13.49 10.88
C ILE A 134 14.36 14.48 10.57
N PRO A 135 15.60 14.02 10.34
CA PRO A 135 16.72 14.91 10.05
C PRO A 135 16.58 15.60 8.68
N ASP A 136 16.99 16.87 8.61
CA ASP A 136 17.02 17.63 7.36
C ASP A 136 18.35 17.41 6.61
N TYR A 137 18.35 16.42 5.71
CA TYR A 137 19.48 16.06 4.85
C TYR A 137 19.57 16.87 3.54
N ARG A 138 18.78 17.94 3.38
CA ARG A 138 18.87 18.79 2.18
C ARG A 138 20.26 19.45 2.09
N PRO A 139 20.83 19.61 0.88
CA PRO A 139 22.04 20.41 0.68
C PRO A 139 21.93 21.81 1.30
N LYS A 140 23.04 22.37 1.80
CA LYS A 140 23.05 23.69 2.49
C LYS A 140 22.39 24.79 1.65
N LYS A 141 22.64 24.79 0.34
CA LYS A 141 22.07 25.75 -0.60
C LYS A 141 20.53 25.64 -0.66
N CYS A 142 19.98 24.43 -0.69
CA CYS A 142 18.52 24.20 -0.67
C CYS A 142 17.83 24.82 0.55
N LYS A 143 18.50 24.82 1.72
CA LYS A 143 17.95 25.40 2.96
C LYS A 143 17.86 26.93 2.94
N GLN A 144 18.61 27.56 2.04
CA GLN A 144 18.66 29.02 1.87
C GLN A 144 17.85 29.48 0.65
N MET A 145 17.31 28.56 -0.15
CA MET A 145 16.49 28.89 -1.31
C MET A 145 15.13 29.42 -0.87
N THR A 146 14.64 30.39 -1.63
CA THR A 146 13.28 30.91 -1.54
C THR A 146 12.52 30.49 -2.80
N TYR A 147 11.23 30.25 -2.65
CA TYR A 147 10.36 29.82 -3.73
C TYR A 147 9.24 30.85 -3.92
N PRO A 148 8.63 30.94 -5.12
CA PRO A 148 7.50 31.81 -5.34
C PRO A 148 6.34 31.49 -4.40
N ASP A 149 5.58 32.50 -3.97
CA ASP A 149 4.39 32.30 -3.13
C ASP A 149 3.19 31.76 -3.94
N ASP A 150 3.16 32.00 -5.25
CA ASP A 150 2.06 31.67 -6.15
C ASP A 150 2.24 30.27 -6.80
N LEU A 151 2.48 29.25 -5.99
CA LEU A 151 2.62 27.87 -6.45
C LEU A 151 1.27 27.15 -6.63
N PRO A 152 1.14 26.22 -7.57
CA PRO A 152 -0.08 25.44 -7.76
C PRO A 152 -0.33 24.52 -6.57
N GLN A 153 -1.59 24.25 -6.26
CA GLN A 153 -1.94 23.28 -5.21
C GLN A 153 -1.63 21.84 -5.65
N ILE A 154 -1.40 20.96 -4.66
CA ILE A 154 -1.11 19.54 -4.84
C ILE A 154 -2.15 18.64 -4.15
N SER A 155 -2.51 17.54 -4.82
CA SER A 155 -3.20 16.39 -4.23
C SER A 155 -2.17 15.29 -4.02
N VAL A 156 -2.07 14.79 -2.79
CA VAL A 156 -1.13 13.72 -2.43
C VAL A 156 -1.87 12.40 -2.39
N VAL A 157 -1.42 11.42 -3.17
CA VAL A 157 -2.03 10.11 -3.30
C VAL A 157 -1.13 9.07 -2.65
N PHE A 158 -1.62 8.42 -1.60
CA PHE A 158 -1.00 7.23 -1.01
C PHE A 158 -1.75 5.98 -1.45
N ILE A 159 -1.00 4.93 -1.80
CA ILE A 159 -1.58 3.65 -2.21
C ILE A 159 -1.10 2.58 -1.25
N PHE A 160 -2.02 1.74 -0.80
CA PHE A 160 -1.71 0.69 0.15
C PHE A 160 -2.56 -0.55 -0.06
N VAL A 161 -2.01 -1.66 0.40
CA VAL A 161 -2.71 -2.93 0.62
C VAL A 161 -2.09 -3.56 1.85
N ASN A 162 -2.90 -3.83 2.88
CA ASN A 162 -2.46 -4.44 4.15
C ASN A 162 -1.19 -3.77 4.72
N GLU A 163 -1.19 -2.44 4.79
CA GLU A 163 -0.10 -1.67 5.41
C GLU A 163 -0.35 -1.48 6.91
N ALA A 164 0.71 -1.36 7.72
CA ALA A 164 0.52 -1.11 9.15
C ALA A 164 -0.16 0.25 9.40
N LEU A 165 -1.17 0.28 10.27
CA LEU A 165 -1.96 1.49 10.55
C LEU A 165 -1.07 2.65 11.02
N SER A 166 -0.11 2.37 11.93
CA SER A 166 0.84 3.38 12.43
C SER A 166 1.68 4.02 11.32
N VAL A 167 2.02 3.25 10.29
CA VAL A 167 2.87 3.69 9.17
C VAL A 167 2.10 4.55 8.18
N ILE A 168 0.86 4.15 7.81
CA ILE A 168 0.00 4.97 6.95
C ILE A 168 -0.29 6.31 7.63
N LEU A 169 -0.67 6.27 8.91
CA LEU A 169 -1.00 7.48 9.65
C LEU A 169 0.23 8.37 9.83
N ARG A 170 1.43 7.83 10.05
CA ARG A 170 2.66 8.64 10.09
C ARG A 170 2.97 9.30 8.75
N SER A 171 2.69 8.62 7.63
CA SER A 171 2.79 9.23 6.29
C SER A 171 1.82 10.40 6.12
N VAL A 172 0.57 10.24 6.55
CA VAL A 172 -0.45 11.30 6.54
C VAL A 172 -0.05 12.47 7.44
N HIS A 173 0.39 12.20 8.66
CA HIS A 173 0.83 13.25 9.59
C HIS A 173 2.03 14.01 9.03
N SER A 174 3.04 13.31 8.55
CA SER A 174 4.26 13.95 8.04
C SER A 174 3.97 14.83 6.82
N VAL A 175 3.09 14.43 5.90
CA VAL A 175 2.74 15.30 4.76
C VAL A 175 1.92 16.51 5.22
N VAL A 176 1.00 16.37 6.17
CA VAL A 176 0.25 17.51 6.70
C VAL A 176 1.17 18.49 7.45
N ASN A 177 2.09 17.97 8.27
CA ASN A 177 2.98 18.78 9.09
C ASN A 177 4.07 19.50 8.28
N HIS A 178 4.49 18.93 7.14
CA HIS A 178 5.59 19.47 6.33
C HIS A 178 5.16 20.09 4.99
N THR A 179 3.86 20.28 4.77
CA THR A 179 3.33 20.94 3.57
C THR A 179 2.54 22.18 3.96
N PRO A 180 2.87 23.37 3.43
CA PRO A 180 2.09 24.58 3.68
C PRO A 180 0.61 24.38 3.33
N SER A 181 -0.30 24.81 4.22
CA SER A 181 -1.74 24.55 4.10
C SER A 181 -2.39 25.12 2.84
N HIS A 182 -1.83 26.20 2.28
CA HIS A 182 -2.33 26.79 1.02
C HIS A 182 -1.94 25.96 -0.21
N LEU A 183 -0.90 25.12 -0.13
CA LEU A 183 -0.45 24.23 -1.21
C LEU A 183 -1.12 22.87 -1.15
N LEU A 184 -1.38 22.33 0.05
CA LEU A 184 -2.00 21.01 0.19
C LEU A 184 -3.52 21.07 -0.02
N LYS A 185 -4.00 20.61 -1.18
CA LYS A 185 -5.43 20.59 -1.50
C LYS A 185 -6.17 19.48 -0.77
N GLU A 186 -5.62 18.27 -0.87
CA GLU A 186 -6.24 17.04 -0.36
C GLU A 186 -5.21 15.91 -0.30
N ILE A 187 -5.51 14.92 0.53
CA ILE A 187 -4.78 13.66 0.63
C ILE A 187 -5.76 12.54 0.25
N ILE A 188 -5.35 11.65 -0.64
CA ILE A 188 -6.16 10.56 -1.15
C ILE A 188 -5.48 9.25 -0.77
N LEU A 189 -6.14 8.47 0.10
CA LEU A 189 -5.71 7.14 0.50
C LEU A 189 -6.43 6.12 -0.37
N VAL A 190 -5.71 5.47 -1.28
CA VAL A 190 -6.26 4.43 -2.15
C VAL A 190 -5.99 3.06 -1.53
N ASP A 191 -7.05 2.45 -1.00
CA ASP A 191 -7.04 1.07 -0.50
C ASP A 191 -7.24 0.10 -1.67
N ASP A 192 -6.18 -0.61 -2.05
CA ASP A 192 -6.23 -1.64 -3.10
C ASP A 192 -6.77 -2.98 -2.56
N ASN A 193 -7.94 -2.91 -1.93
CA ASN A 193 -8.68 -4.03 -1.36
C ASN A 193 -7.91 -4.78 -0.26
N SER A 194 -7.52 -4.06 0.80
CA SER A 194 -6.95 -4.63 2.03
C SER A 194 -7.95 -5.54 2.76
N ASP A 195 -7.44 -6.59 3.40
CA ASP A 195 -8.20 -7.51 4.26
C ASP A 195 -8.10 -7.13 5.74
N ASN A 196 -7.10 -6.33 6.12
CA ASN A 196 -6.92 -5.87 7.50
C ASN A 196 -8.08 -4.97 7.95
N VAL A 197 -8.78 -5.41 8.99
CA VAL A 197 -9.95 -4.72 9.56
C VAL A 197 -9.60 -3.35 10.14
N GLU A 198 -8.38 -3.16 10.67
CA GLU A 198 -7.93 -1.86 11.19
C GLU A 198 -7.86 -0.78 10.08
N LEU A 199 -7.59 -1.20 8.84
CA LEU A 199 -7.55 -0.30 7.67
C LEU A 199 -8.93 0.02 7.10
N LYS A 200 -9.97 -0.61 7.65
CA LYS A 200 -11.36 -0.29 7.35
C LYS A 200 -11.82 0.78 8.35
N PHE A 201 -12.44 0.35 9.42
CA PHE A 201 -13.15 1.22 10.32
C PHE A 201 -12.23 2.17 11.10
N ASN A 202 -11.12 1.69 11.66
CA ASN A 202 -10.26 2.53 12.52
C ASN A 202 -9.59 3.64 11.72
N LEU A 203 -9.07 3.31 10.52
CA LEU A 203 -8.52 4.30 9.60
C LEU A 203 -9.56 5.36 9.22
N ASP A 204 -10.77 4.95 8.84
CA ASP A 204 -11.85 5.87 8.48
C ASP A 204 -12.16 6.81 9.64
N GLN A 205 -12.42 6.27 10.83
CA GLN A 205 -12.71 7.09 12.01
C GLN A 205 -11.59 8.07 12.33
N TYR A 206 -10.34 7.62 12.26
CA TYR A 206 -9.19 8.46 12.57
C TYR A 206 -9.11 9.65 11.64
N VAL A 207 -9.12 9.41 10.32
CA VAL A 207 -8.91 10.49 9.34
C VAL A 207 -10.10 11.44 9.28
N HIS A 208 -11.34 10.94 9.40
CA HIS A 208 -12.53 11.80 9.41
C HIS A 208 -12.57 12.71 10.64
N LYS A 209 -12.11 12.21 11.81
CA LYS A 209 -12.04 13.00 13.04
C LYS A 209 -10.88 13.98 13.03
N ARG A 210 -9.69 13.55 12.60
CA ARG A 210 -8.44 14.32 12.73
C ARG A 210 -8.23 15.31 11.58
N TYR A 211 -8.67 14.96 10.37
CA TYR A 211 -8.44 15.70 9.13
C TYR A 211 -9.73 15.87 8.29
N PRO A 212 -10.78 16.47 8.88
CA PRO A 212 -12.10 16.55 8.25
C PRO A 212 -12.03 17.27 6.90
N GLY A 213 -12.46 16.59 5.84
CA GLY A 213 -12.49 17.11 4.47
C GLY A 213 -11.14 17.19 3.74
N LEU A 214 -10.02 17.06 4.46
CA LEU A 214 -8.68 17.08 3.87
C LEU A 214 -8.25 15.71 3.37
N VAL A 215 -8.52 14.65 4.15
CA VAL A 215 -8.17 13.27 3.81
C VAL A 215 -9.40 12.54 3.28
N LYS A 216 -9.26 11.89 2.13
CA LYS A 216 -10.28 11.09 1.46
C LYS A 216 -9.78 9.67 1.29
N ILE A 217 -10.68 8.70 1.42
CA ILE A 217 -10.36 7.28 1.22
C ILE A 217 -11.11 6.78 -0.01
N VAL A 218 -10.38 6.14 -0.92
CA VAL A 218 -10.89 5.50 -2.13
C VAL A 218 -10.64 4.01 -1.98
N ARG A 219 -11.70 3.20 -1.98
CA ARG A 219 -11.60 1.74 -1.80
C ARG A 219 -11.88 1.04 -3.13
N ASN A 220 -10.95 0.19 -3.56
CA ASN A 220 -11.17 -0.69 -4.69
C ASN A 220 -12.01 -1.90 -4.25
N ASN A 221 -12.96 -2.32 -5.09
CA ASN A 221 -13.82 -3.48 -4.82
C ASN A 221 -13.11 -4.83 -4.99
N LYS A 222 -11.92 -4.82 -5.60
CA LYS A 222 -11.06 -5.97 -5.81
C LYS A 222 -9.61 -5.49 -5.86
N ARG A 223 -8.67 -6.41 -5.68
CA ARG A 223 -7.24 -6.10 -5.78
C ARG A 223 -6.84 -5.84 -7.23
N GLU A 224 -6.54 -4.60 -7.57
CA GLU A 224 -6.23 -4.15 -8.93
C GLU A 224 -4.73 -4.11 -9.21
N GLY A 225 -3.89 -3.94 -8.18
CA GLY A 225 -2.45 -3.74 -8.27
C GLY A 225 -2.05 -2.27 -8.21
N LEU A 226 -0.76 -2.01 -7.96
CA LEU A 226 -0.18 -0.67 -7.74
C LEU A 226 -0.55 0.31 -8.86
N ILE A 227 -0.45 -0.14 -10.10
CA ILE A 227 -0.62 0.66 -11.32
C ILE A 227 -2.06 1.18 -11.45
N ARG A 228 -3.03 0.28 -11.32
CA ARG A 228 -4.45 0.63 -11.42
C ARG A 228 -4.91 1.41 -10.20
N ALA A 229 -4.37 1.13 -9.02
CA ALA A 229 -4.62 1.95 -7.83
C ALA A 229 -4.10 3.39 -8.00
N ARG A 230 -2.92 3.63 -8.61
CA ARG A 230 -2.46 4.98 -9.00
C ARG A 230 -3.47 5.68 -9.90
N ILE A 231 -3.98 4.97 -10.90
CA ILE A 231 -4.99 5.52 -11.81
C ILE A 231 -6.27 5.90 -11.07
N GLN A 232 -6.72 5.12 -10.08
CA GLN A 232 -7.89 5.48 -9.26
C GLN A 232 -7.62 6.71 -8.40
N GLY A 233 -6.43 6.82 -7.81
CA GLY A 233 -6.00 8.02 -7.08
C GLY A 233 -5.97 9.27 -7.97
N TRP A 234 -5.46 9.15 -9.20
CA TRP A 234 -5.48 10.23 -10.19
C TRP A 234 -6.92 10.67 -10.53
N LYS A 235 -7.84 9.72 -10.73
CA LYS A 235 -9.26 10.03 -11.02
C LYS A 235 -9.94 10.78 -9.88
N ALA A 236 -9.56 10.49 -8.64
CA ALA A 236 -10.10 11.14 -7.46
C ALA A 236 -9.46 12.52 -7.19
N ALA A 237 -8.26 12.77 -7.71
CA ALA A 237 -7.51 14.01 -7.51
C ALA A 237 -8.10 15.19 -8.29
N THR A 238 -8.18 16.33 -7.63
CA THR A 238 -8.81 17.56 -8.15
C THR A 238 -7.84 18.74 -8.29
N SER A 239 -6.62 18.64 -7.75
CA SER A 239 -5.60 19.68 -7.87
C SER A 239 -4.97 19.76 -9.27
N PRO A 240 -4.28 20.87 -9.60
CA PRO A 240 -3.45 20.97 -10.80
C PRO A 240 -2.26 19.99 -10.80
N VAL A 241 -1.65 19.73 -9.64
CA VAL A 241 -0.49 18.83 -9.51
C VAL A 241 -0.83 17.63 -8.64
N VAL A 242 -0.42 16.42 -9.02
CA VAL A 242 -0.63 15.20 -8.24
C VAL A 242 0.71 14.59 -7.85
N GLY A 243 0.87 14.26 -6.57
CA GLY A 243 2.02 13.52 -6.07
C GLY A 243 1.61 12.10 -5.67
N PHE A 244 2.23 11.09 -6.26
CA PHE A 244 2.01 9.68 -5.89
C PHE A 244 3.13 9.21 -4.98
N PHE A 245 2.77 8.57 -3.88
CA PHE A 245 3.71 8.07 -2.88
C PHE A 245 3.26 6.69 -2.38
N ASP A 246 4.24 5.86 -2.02
CA ASP A 246 3.99 4.69 -1.20
C ASP A 246 3.45 5.11 0.18
N ALA A 247 2.67 4.26 0.84
CA ALA A 247 2.03 4.58 2.12
C ALA A 247 2.97 4.46 3.36
N HIS A 248 4.26 4.30 3.14
CA HIS A 248 5.29 4.10 4.17
C HIS A 248 6.46 5.06 3.97
N VAL A 249 6.13 6.36 4.02
CA VAL A 249 7.07 7.47 3.80
C VAL A 249 6.95 8.53 4.89
N GLU A 250 8.03 9.28 5.11
CA GLU A 250 8.03 10.45 5.99
C GLU A 250 8.60 11.65 5.22
N PHE A 251 7.80 12.71 5.10
CA PHE A 251 8.17 13.90 4.33
C PHE A 251 9.13 14.78 5.11
N ASN A 252 10.13 15.35 4.42
CA ASN A 252 11.03 16.32 5.02
C ASN A 252 10.48 17.75 4.88
N ILE A 253 11.02 18.67 5.67
CA ILE A 253 10.65 20.09 5.60
C ILE A 253 11.00 20.65 4.21
N GLY A 254 10.09 21.41 3.63
CA GLY A 254 10.32 22.13 2.37
C GLY A 254 10.48 21.20 1.16
N TRP A 255 9.81 20.04 1.19
CA TRP A 255 9.86 19.07 0.10
C TRP A 255 9.04 19.52 -1.12
N VAL A 256 7.94 20.24 -0.91
CA VAL A 256 6.90 20.44 -1.92
C VAL A 256 7.21 21.63 -2.84
N GLU A 257 7.71 22.72 -2.28
CA GLU A 257 7.97 24.00 -2.95
C GLU A 257 8.96 23.85 -4.12
N PRO A 258 10.12 23.18 -3.98
CA PRO A 258 11.00 22.92 -5.11
C PRO A 258 10.31 22.09 -6.21
N ALA A 259 9.52 21.07 -5.83
CA ALA A 259 8.84 20.23 -6.82
C ALA A 259 7.78 21.01 -7.62
N LEU A 260 6.95 21.79 -6.94
CA LEU A 260 5.92 22.61 -7.58
C LEU A 260 6.50 23.73 -8.42
N THR A 261 7.61 24.33 -8.00
CA THR A 261 8.32 25.36 -8.78
C THR A 261 8.76 24.79 -10.12
N ARG A 262 9.37 23.60 -10.13
CA ARG A 262 9.85 22.95 -11.36
C ARG A 262 8.74 22.57 -12.33
N ILE A 263 7.59 22.13 -11.81
CA ILE A 263 6.40 21.80 -12.62
C ILE A 263 5.74 23.08 -13.14
N LYS A 264 5.69 24.15 -12.35
CA LYS A 264 5.17 25.46 -12.79
C LYS A 264 6.00 26.03 -13.95
N GLU A 265 7.31 25.87 -13.91
CA GLU A 265 8.22 26.30 -14.99
C GLU A 265 8.01 25.51 -16.28
N ASP A 266 7.64 24.23 -16.20
CA ASP A 266 7.31 23.39 -17.35
C ASP A 266 6.45 22.20 -16.89
N ARG A 267 5.19 22.21 -17.30
CA ARG A 267 4.20 21.20 -16.92
C ARG A 267 4.55 19.79 -17.40
N LYS A 268 5.45 19.65 -18.38
CA LYS A 268 5.86 18.36 -18.95
C LYS A 268 6.96 17.66 -18.15
N ARG A 269 7.35 18.21 -17.00
CA ARG A 269 8.31 17.60 -16.08
C ARG A 269 7.63 16.67 -15.10
N ILE A 270 8.16 15.45 -14.98
CA ILE A 270 7.91 14.59 -13.83
C ILE A 270 9.05 14.75 -12.84
N ILE A 271 8.67 15.09 -11.61
CA ILE A 271 9.61 15.38 -10.53
C ILE A 271 9.66 14.21 -9.57
N LEU A 272 10.88 13.77 -9.26
CA LEU A 272 11.15 12.72 -8.28
C LEU A 272 11.81 13.37 -7.06
N PRO A 273 11.18 13.34 -5.88
CA PRO A 273 11.88 13.64 -4.64
C PRO A 273 13.10 12.72 -4.48
N ALA A 274 14.21 13.25 -3.98
CA ALA A 274 15.32 12.43 -3.52
C ALA A 274 14.87 11.60 -2.31
N ILE A 275 15.23 10.33 -2.29
CA ILE A 275 14.74 9.37 -1.30
C ILE A 275 15.81 9.14 -0.25
N ASP A 276 15.45 9.23 1.02
CA ASP A 276 16.24 8.79 2.18
C ASP A 276 15.73 7.44 2.70
N ASN A 277 16.57 6.68 3.40
CA ASN A 277 16.20 5.35 3.88
C ASN A 277 15.70 5.41 5.33
N ILE A 278 14.54 4.82 5.61
CA ILE A 278 14.09 4.49 6.96
C ILE A 278 14.37 3.01 7.20
N LYS A 279 15.26 2.70 8.15
CA LYS A 279 15.64 1.33 8.47
C LYS A 279 14.45 0.50 8.93
N TYR A 280 14.25 -0.64 8.28
CA TYR A 280 13.14 -1.55 8.52
C TYR A 280 13.03 -2.05 9.97
N ASN A 281 14.14 -2.14 10.72
CA ASN A 281 14.18 -2.70 12.07
C ASN A 281 14.16 -1.64 13.19
N THR A 282 14.88 -0.52 13.02
CA THR A 282 15.09 0.51 14.04
C THR A 282 14.36 1.81 13.76
N PHE A 283 13.79 1.98 12.56
CA PHE A 283 13.17 3.22 12.08
C PHE A 283 14.12 4.44 12.08
N GLU A 284 15.43 4.19 12.09
CA GLU A 284 16.47 5.21 11.89
C GLU A 284 16.40 5.77 10.46
N VAL A 285 16.52 7.09 10.31
CA VAL A 285 16.54 7.76 9.01
C VAL A 285 17.97 8.02 8.58
N GLN A 286 18.38 7.38 7.50
CA GLN A 286 19.71 7.48 6.92
C GLN A 286 19.68 8.24 5.59
N GLN A 287 20.64 9.15 5.43
CA GLN A 287 20.79 9.88 4.19
C GLN A 287 21.22 8.92 3.07
N TYR A 288 20.49 8.95 1.96
CA TYR A 288 20.93 8.35 0.72
C TYR A 288 21.56 9.41 -0.19
N ALA A 289 22.64 9.01 -0.87
CA ALA A 289 23.31 9.87 -1.82
C ALA A 289 22.38 10.22 -2.98
N ASN A 290 22.48 11.44 -3.49
CA ASN A 290 21.74 11.83 -4.68
C ASN A 290 22.25 11.03 -5.88
N ALA A 291 21.33 10.42 -6.62
CA ALA A 291 21.63 9.60 -7.77
C ALA A 291 20.57 9.84 -8.86
N ALA A 292 20.94 9.57 -10.10
CA ALA A 292 19.95 9.37 -11.16
C ALA A 292 19.43 7.93 -11.07
N HIS A 293 18.34 7.64 -11.77
CA HIS A 293 17.75 6.30 -11.84
C HIS A 293 17.84 5.78 -13.27
N GLY A 294 18.39 4.58 -13.42
CA GLY A 294 18.47 3.85 -14.68
C GLY A 294 17.82 2.48 -14.55
N TYR A 295 18.07 1.63 -15.54
CA TYR A 295 17.61 0.25 -15.56
C TYR A 295 18.57 -0.65 -16.32
N ASN A 296 18.55 -1.93 -15.97
CA ASN A 296 19.26 -2.96 -16.74
C ASN A 296 18.35 -3.53 -17.85
N TRP A 297 18.87 -4.47 -18.65
CA TRP A 297 18.10 -5.11 -19.73
C TRP A 297 16.93 -5.98 -19.27
N GLY A 298 16.89 -6.37 -17.99
CA GLY A 298 15.70 -6.99 -17.40
C GLY A 298 14.58 -5.97 -17.09
N LEU A 299 14.82 -4.68 -17.33
CA LEU A 299 13.99 -3.54 -16.93
C LEU A 299 13.82 -3.44 -15.41
N TRP A 300 14.84 -3.86 -14.67
CA TRP A 300 14.94 -3.60 -13.23
C TRP A 300 15.55 -2.23 -13.00
N CYS A 301 14.87 -1.40 -12.20
CA CYS A 301 15.37 -0.09 -11.82
C CYS A 301 16.62 -0.20 -10.94
N MET A 302 17.56 0.73 -11.14
CA MET A 302 18.78 0.84 -10.36
C MET A 302 19.19 2.30 -10.18
N TYR A 303 19.95 2.59 -9.13
CA TYR A 303 20.64 3.87 -9.01
C TYR A 303 21.83 3.90 -9.98
N ILE A 304 21.96 5.01 -10.70
CA ILE A 304 23.08 5.28 -11.60
C ILE A 304 23.74 6.60 -11.21
N ILE A 305 24.99 6.77 -11.63
CA ILE A 305 25.73 8.00 -11.42
C ILE A 305 24.99 9.15 -12.13
N PRO A 306 24.85 10.34 -11.50
CA PRO A 306 24.32 11.52 -12.17
C PRO A 306 25.04 11.83 -13.51
N PRO A 307 24.37 12.51 -14.47
CA PRO A 307 25.01 12.88 -15.72
C PRO A 307 26.31 13.67 -15.51
N GLN A 308 27.30 13.48 -16.40
CA GLN A 308 28.59 14.15 -16.29
C GLN A 308 28.48 15.67 -16.19
N GLU A 309 27.56 16.29 -16.96
CA GLU A 309 27.28 17.73 -16.89
C GLU A 309 26.86 18.19 -15.48
N TRP A 310 26.13 17.36 -14.74
CA TRP A 310 25.74 17.66 -13.35
C TRP A 310 26.95 17.57 -12.41
N LEU A 311 27.79 16.54 -12.60
CA LEU A 311 29.02 16.36 -11.83
C LEU A 311 30.00 17.52 -12.05
N ASP A 312 30.16 17.95 -13.30
CA ASP A 312 31.05 19.05 -13.69
C ASP A 312 30.60 20.40 -13.10
N LYS A 313 29.29 20.60 -12.93
CA LYS A 313 28.73 21.79 -12.26
C LYS A 313 29.05 21.84 -10.76
N GLY A 314 29.17 20.67 -10.11
CA GLY A 314 29.46 20.57 -8.68
C GLY A 314 28.39 21.15 -7.74
N ASP A 315 27.20 21.47 -8.24
CA ASP A 315 26.10 22.00 -7.44
C ASP A 315 25.15 20.89 -6.99
N GLU A 316 25.34 20.42 -5.75
CA GLU A 316 24.52 19.35 -5.16
C GLU A 316 23.04 19.70 -5.01
N SER A 317 22.65 20.98 -5.15
CA SER A 317 21.24 21.41 -5.12
C SER A 317 20.56 21.33 -6.48
N ALA A 318 21.33 21.21 -7.57
CA ALA A 318 20.79 21.23 -8.92
C ALA A 318 19.94 19.98 -9.22
N PRO A 319 18.85 20.11 -10.00
CA PRO A 319 18.09 18.97 -10.51
C PRO A 319 18.97 17.97 -11.28
N ILE A 320 18.74 16.68 -11.06
CA ILE A 320 19.44 15.59 -11.74
C ILE A 320 18.51 15.00 -12.80
N ARG A 321 18.85 15.17 -14.08
CA ARG A 321 18.11 14.49 -15.16
C ARG A 321 18.26 12.98 -15.03
N THR A 322 17.15 12.27 -15.18
CA THR A 322 17.10 10.82 -14.96
C THR A 322 16.32 10.11 -16.07
N PRO A 323 16.83 9.00 -16.65
CA PRO A 323 16.11 8.28 -17.71
C PRO A 323 14.91 7.47 -17.18
N ALA A 324 14.94 7.09 -15.91
CA ALA A 324 13.85 6.35 -15.27
C ALA A 324 13.52 6.92 -13.89
N MET A 325 12.59 6.26 -13.20
CA MET A 325 12.24 6.57 -11.82
C MET A 325 12.22 5.32 -10.95
N ILE A 326 12.63 5.46 -9.69
CA ILE A 326 12.28 4.49 -8.67
C ILE A 326 10.78 4.62 -8.40
N GLY A 327 10.11 3.47 -8.36
CA GLY A 327 8.66 3.40 -8.28
C GLY A 327 8.03 3.90 -6.98
N CYS A 328 8.77 4.40 -5.98
CA CYS A 328 8.20 4.77 -4.67
C CYS A 328 7.48 6.12 -4.65
N SER A 329 7.91 7.08 -5.49
CA SER A 329 7.24 8.38 -5.57
C SER A 329 7.54 9.17 -6.85
N PHE A 330 6.58 10.02 -7.24
CA PHE A 330 6.75 11.04 -8.25
C PHE A 330 5.66 12.11 -8.15
N VAL A 331 5.95 13.31 -8.63
CA VAL A 331 5.04 14.46 -8.67
C VAL A 331 4.93 14.92 -10.12
N VAL A 332 3.69 15.16 -10.57
CA VAL A 332 3.39 15.45 -11.98
C VAL A 332 2.19 16.38 -12.12
N ASP A 333 2.17 17.19 -13.17
CA ASP A 333 0.98 17.92 -13.59
C ASP A 333 -0.15 16.95 -13.96
N ARG A 334 -1.35 17.18 -13.42
CA ARG A 334 -2.49 16.26 -13.51
C ARG A 334 -2.94 16.08 -14.96
N GLU A 335 -3.01 17.17 -15.72
CA GLU A 335 -3.48 17.17 -17.10
C GLU A 335 -2.45 16.54 -18.01
N TYR A 336 -1.18 16.92 -17.88
CA TYR A 336 -0.08 16.31 -18.61
C TYR A 336 -0.01 14.79 -18.38
N PHE A 337 -0.17 14.33 -17.14
CA PHE A 337 -0.17 12.89 -16.86
C PHE A 337 -1.30 12.16 -17.61
N GLY A 338 -2.48 12.78 -17.72
CA GLY A 338 -3.59 12.29 -18.53
C GLY A 338 -3.29 12.30 -20.02
N GLU A 339 -2.68 13.38 -20.54
CA GLU A 339 -2.29 13.53 -21.95
C GLU A 339 -1.32 12.43 -22.41
N ILE A 340 -0.36 12.07 -21.57
CA ILE A 340 0.59 10.98 -21.88
C ILE A 340 0.01 9.59 -21.62
N GLY A 341 -1.24 9.46 -21.17
CA GLY A 341 -1.89 8.16 -20.99
C GLY A 341 -1.65 7.48 -19.64
N LEU A 342 -1.32 8.22 -18.58
CA LEU A 342 -1.18 7.74 -17.19
C LEU A 342 -0.10 6.66 -17.01
N LEU A 343 -0.49 5.43 -16.64
CA LEU A 343 0.34 4.22 -16.62
C LEU A 343 -0.39 3.17 -17.46
N ASP A 344 0.34 2.23 -18.06
CA ASP A 344 -0.25 1.15 -18.85
C ASP A 344 -1.23 0.29 -18.00
N PRO A 345 -2.56 0.38 -18.20
CA PRO A 345 -3.53 -0.34 -17.38
C PRO A 345 -3.53 -1.86 -17.66
N GLY A 346 -2.84 -2.29 -18.72
CA GLY A 346 -2.62 -3.69 -19.04
C GLY A 346 -1.46 -4.33 -18.28
N MET A 347 -0.63 -3.55 -17.58
CA MET A 347 0.34 -4.08 -16.62
C MET A 347 -0.36 -4.52 -15.33
N GLU A 348 0.19 -5.55 -14.70
CA GLU A 348 -0.44 -6.22 -13.56
C GLU A 348 0.47 -6.20 -12.33
N VAL A 349 -0.16 -6.06 -11.15
CA VAL A 349 0.45 -6.13 -9.82
C VAL A 349 1.56 -5.09 -9.58
N TYR A 350 2.77 -5.33 -10.08
CA TYR A 350 3.98 -4.56 -9.80
C TYR A 350 5.08 -4.86 -10.82
N GLY A 351 5.90 -3.85 -11.15
CA GLY A 351 7.16 -4.00 -11.88
C GLY A 351 7.05 -3.53 -13.32
N GLY A 352 8.09 -2.84 -13.78
CA GLY A 352 8.23 -2.32 -15.15
C GLY A 352 7.49 -1.00 -15.41
N GLU A 353 6.47 -0.64 -14.62
CA GLU A 353 5.65 0.54 -14.84
C GLU A 353 6.43 1.85 -14.71
N ASN A 354 7.39 1.85 -13.79
CA ASN A 354 8.26 2.98 -13.48
C ASN A 354 9.32 3.19 -14.58
N ILE A 355 9.70 2.13 -15.29
CA ILE A 355 10.63 2.18 -16.42
C ILE A 355 9.89 2.57 -17.71
N GLU A 356 8.72 1.97 -17.94
CA GLU A 356 7.82 2.30 -19.05
C GLU A 356 7.46 3.79 -19.04
N LEU A 357 7.07 4.33 -17.89
CA LEU A 357 6.77 5.75 -17.75
C LEU A 357 7.98 6.63 -18.10
N GLY A 358 9.18 6.22 -17.69
CA GLY A 358 10.41 6.96 -18.01
C GLY A 358 10.70 7.01 -19.51
N MET A 359 10.61 5.86 -20.19
CA MET A 359 10.77 5.78 -21.64
C MET A 359 9.75 6.67 -22.35
N ARG A 360 8.47 6.54 -21.98
CA ARG A 360 7.38 7.31 -22.56
C ARG A 360 7.55 8.81 -22.38
N VAL A 361 7.86 9.28 -21.18
CA VAL A 361 8.03 10.71 -20.90
C VAL A 361 9.12 11.32 -21.78
N TRP A 362 10.28 10.66 -21.87
CA TRP A 362 11.40 11.16 -22.67
C TRP A 362 11.10 11.11 -24.18
N GLN A 363 10.54 10.00 -24.67
CA GLN A 363 10.25 9.83 -26.10
C GLN A 363 9.07 10.70 -26.56
N CYS A 364 8.17 11.08 -25.66
CA CYS A 364 7.04 11.97 -25.94
C CYS A 364 7.33 13.46 -25.66
N GLY A 365 8.60 13.83 -25.45
CA GLY A 365 9.05 15.23 -25.36
C GLY A 365 8.83 15.91 -24.01
N GLY A 366 8.64 15.14 -22.92
CA GLY A 366 8.76 15.62 -21.55
C GLY A 366 10.14 15.33 -20.96
N SER A 367 10.26 15.48 -19.64
CA SER A 367 11.51 15.16 -18.94
C SER A 367 11.28 14.67 -17.52
N MET A 368 12.25 13.95 -16.97
CA MET A 368 12.25 13.52 -15.57
C MET A 368 13.48 14.02 -14.83
N GLU A 369 13.25 14.46 -13.59
CA GLU A 369 14.30 15.04 -12.74
C GLU A 369 14.20 14.52 -11.30
N VAL A 370 15.32 14.06 -10.72
CA VAL A 370 15.46 13.89 -9.28
C VAL A 370 15.84 15.24 -8.67
N LEU A 371 15.15 15.68 -7.62
CA LEU A 371 15.39 16.94 -6.95
C LEU A 371 16.06 16.75 -5.58
N PRO A 372 17.37 17.04 -5.44
CA PRO A 372 18.06 16.99 -4.15
C PRO A 372 17.43 17.84 -3.04
N CYS A 373 16.80 18.96 -3.41
CA CYS A 373 16.13 19.86 -2.46
C CYS A 373 14.76 19.37 -1.98
N SER A 374 14.12 18.45 -2.71
CA SER A 374 12.86 17.80 -2.32
C SER A 374 13.18 16.42 -1.76
N ARG A 375 13.11 16.22 -0.44
CA ARG A 375 13.46 14.92 0.17
C ARG A 375 12.30 14.26 0.87
N VAL A 376 12.18 12.94 0.69
CA VAL A 376 11.21 12.07 1.36
C VAL A 376 11.93 10.82 1.85
N ALA A 377 11.74 10.45 3.09
CA ALA A 377 12.29 9.21 3.63
C ALA A 377 11.31 8.05 3.39
N HIS A 378 11.80 6.88 2.97
CA HIS A 378 10.99 5.70 2.62
C HIS A 378 11.44 4.49 3.44
N ILE A 379 10.49 3.69 3.92
CA ILE A 379 10.79 2.46 4.67
C ILE A 379 11.30 1.38 3.73
N GLU A 380 12.57 1.02 3.85
CA GLU A 380 13.13 -0.16 3.22
C GLU A 380 12.40 -1.42 3.71
N ARG A 381 12.13 -2.37 2.81
CA ARG A 381 11.53 -3.65 3.19
C ARG A 381 12.50 -4.77 2.95
N THR A 382 12.54 -5.72 3.87
CA THR A 382 13.29 -6.97 3.67
C THR A 382 12.60 -7.92 2.69
N LYS A 383 11.29 -7.77 2.47
CA LYS A 383 10.53 -8.50 1.47
C LYS A 383 9.34 -7.69 0.96
N LYS A 384 8.87 -8.02 -0.25
CA LYS A 384 7.68 -7.42 -0.86
C LYS A 384 6.46 -8.30 -0.56
N PRO A 385 5.55 -7.91 0.36
CA PRO A 385 4.45 -8.77 0.80
C PRO A 385 3.28 -8.85 -0.19
N TYR A 386 3.43 -8.29 -1.40
CA TYR A 386 2.30 -8.06 -2.29
C TYR A 386 1.86 -9.33 -3.03
N ASN A 387 2.80 -10.16 -3.50
CA ASN A 387 2.48 -11.37 -4.26
C ASN A 387 3.66 -12.36 -4.17
N ASN A 388 3.37 -13.66 -4.27
CA ASN A 388 4.39 -14.70 -4.26
C ASN A 388 5.05 -14.91 -5.63
N ASP A 389 4.41 -14.48 -6.73
CA ASP A 389 4.90 -14.67 -8.10
C ASP A 389 5.25 -13.34 -8.79
N ILE A 390 6.09 -12.53 -8.13
CA ILE A 390 6.49 -11.22 -8.65
C ILE A 390 7.24 -11.34 -9.98
N ASP A 391 8.03 -12.41 -10.17
CA ASP A 391 8.85 -12.60 -11.36
C ASP A 391 8.00 -12.79 -12.62
N TYR A 392 6.89 -13.53 -12.55
CA TYR A 392 5.97 -13.68 -13.68
C TYR A 392 5.40 -12.33 -14.12
N TYR A 393 4.87 -11.54 -13.18
CA TYR A 393 4.28 -10.24 -13.49
C TYR A 393 5.32 -9.23 -13.97
N ALA A 394 6.49 -9.18 -13.33
CA ALA A 394 7.59 -8.32 -13.72
C ALA A 394 8.07 -8.65 -15.15
N LYS A 395 8.23 -9.93 -15.49
CA LYS A 395 8.56 -10.38 -16.85
C LYS A 395 7.50 -9.95 -17.85
N ARG A 396 6.23 -10.21 -17.58
CA ARG A 396 5.12 -9.83 -18.47
C ARG A 396 5.08 -8.32 -18.72
N ASN A 397 5.18 -7.53 -17.66
CA ASN A 397 5.14 -6.07 -17.76
C ASN A 397 6.38 -5.53 -18.47
N ALA A 398 7.57 -6.08 -18.22
CA ALA A 398 8.80 -5.70 -18.92
C ALA A 398 8.70 -5.94 -20.43
N LEU A 399 8.14 -7.09 -20.85
CA LEU A 399 7.93 -7.40 -22.26
C LEU A 399 6.94 -6.42 -22.91
N ARG A 400 5.86 -6.04 -22.21
CA ARG A 400 4.93 -5.01 -22.71
C ARG A 400 5.64 -3.68 -22.95
N ALA A 401 6.45 -3.23 -22.00
CA ALA A 401 7.21 -1.99 -22.14
C ALA A 401 8.20 -2.07 -23.32
N ALA A 402 8.91 -3.19 -23.45
CA ALA A 402 9.89 -3.40 -24.51
C ALA A 402 9.27 -3.39 -25.91
N GLU A 403 8.11 -4.03 -26.08
CA GLU A 403 7.40 -4.06 -27.38
C GLU A 403 6.99 -2.68 -27.87
N VAL A 404 6.64 -1.78 -26.95
CA VAL A 404 6.11 -0.47 -27.29
C VAL A 404 7.21 0.58 -27.44
N TRP A 405 8.24 0.53 -26.58
CA TRP A 405 9.15 1.67 -26.38
C TRP A 405 10.62 1.41 -26.74
N MET A 406 11.00 0.17 -27.05
CA MET A 406 12.41 -0.18 -27.21
C MET A 406 12.82 -0.56 -28.64
N ASP A 407 11.91 -0.51 -29.61
CA ASP A 407 12.21 -0.83 -31.03
C ASP A 407 13.08 -2.09 -31.16
N ASP A 408 14.20 -2.02 -31.89
CA ASP A 408 15.15 -3.13 -32.07
C ASP A 408 15.86 -3.55 -30.77
N PHE A 409 15.93 -2.66 -29.76
CA PHE A 409 16.54 -2.95 -28.47
C PHE A 409 15.71 -3.93 -27.61
N LYS A 410 14.44 -4.19 -27.97
CA LYS A 410 13.61 -5.19 -27.27
C LYS A 410 14.21 -6.60 -27.26
N SER A 411 15.05 -6.90 -28.26
CA SER A 411 15.86 -8.12 -28.34
C SER A 411 16.72 -8.35 -27.07
N HIS A 412 17.25 -7.30 -26.45
CA HIS A 412 18.04 -7.40 -25.23
C HIS A 412 17.18 -7.76 -24.03
N VAL A 413 15.94 -7.25 -23.97
CA VAL A 413 14.96 -7.61 -22.94
C VAL A 413 14.53 -9.06 -23.09
N TYR A 414 14.32 -9.52 -24.32
CA TYR A 414 14.02 -10.92 -24.59
C TYR A 414 15.16 -11.84 -24.12
N MET A 415 16.41 -11.49 -24.45
CA MET A 415 17.58 -12.24 -23.97
C MET A 415 17.64 -12.25 -22.43
N ALA A 416 17.43 -11.11 -21.77
CA ALA A 416 17.44 -11.02 -20.31
C ALA A 416 16.38 -11.91 -19.63
N TRP A 417 15.23 -12.12 -20.30
CA TRP A 417 14.12 -12.93 -19.80
C TRP A 417 14.02 -14.32 -20.41
N ASN A 418 15.03 -14.76 -21.17
CA ASN A 418 15.06 -16.03 -21.89
C ASN A 418 13.82 -16.25 -22.78
N ILE A 419 13.41 -15.22 -23.51
CA ILE A 419 12.34 -15.29 -24.50
C ILE A 419 12.94 -15.68 -25.87
N PRO A 420 12.40 -16.69 -26.56
CA PRO A 420 12.84 -17.04 -27.91
C PRO A 420 12.68 -15.84 -28.86
N MET A 421 13.74 -15.51 -29.60
CA MET A 421 13.66 -14.51 -30.67
C MET A 421 13.13 -15.21 -31.93
N ALA A 422 11.98 -14.74 -32.44
CA ALA A 422 11.35 -15.24 -33.66
C ALA A 422 11.92 -14.55 -34.91
#